data_AF-A0A968ZNP7-F1
#
_entry.id   AF-A0A968ZNP7-F1
#
_cell.length_a   1.000
_cell.length_b   1.000
_cell.length_c   1.000
_cell.angle_alpha   90.00
_cell.angle_beta   90.00
_cell.angle_gamma   90.00
#
_symmetry.space_group_name_H-M   'P 1'
#
loop_
_entity.id
_entity.type
_entity.pdbx_description
1 polymer ?
#
loop_
_entity_poly.entity_id
_entity_poly.type
_entity_poly.pdbx_seq_one_letter_code
_entity_poly.pdbx_strand_id
1 'polypeptide(L)'
;MSDEPVSNELIFNDLPSDERHSDALRANESGGYNHALWREIVELEPLTASSQMCLAKVMALIAARREASCILAVHRRQLVGIATRQDLIAVIAQSGDQHGDWQKCAFFKW
;
A
#
# COMPACT_ATOMS: atom_id res chain seq x y z
N MET A 1 -57.15 -16.81 18.25
CA MET A 1 -56.25 -15.68 17.98
C MET A 1 -56.01 -15.02 19.32
N SER A 2 -54.89 -15.35 19.94
CA SER A 2 -54.52 -14.93 21.29
C SER A 2 -53.34 -14.00 21.15
N ASP A 3 -53.58 -12.71 21.39
CA ASP A 3 -52.59 -11.65 21.37
C ASP A 3 -52.14 -11.36 22.81
N GLU A 4 -50.91 -11.75 23.13
CA GLU A 4 -50.17 -11.29 24.31
C GLU A 4 -48.81 -10.76 23.82
N PRO A 5 -48.55 -9.44 23.87
CA PRO A 5 -47.24 -8.90 23.56
C PRO A 5 -46.29 -8.97 24.77
N VAL A 6 -45.09 -9.50 24.49
CA VAL A 6 -43.94 -9.66 25.38
C VAL A 6 -43.42 -8.31 25.88
N SER A 7 -43.20 -8.22 27.19
CA SER A 7 -42.55 -7.11 27.89
C SER A 7 -41.13 -6.85 27.39
N ASN A 8 -40.86 -5.64 26.91
CA ASN A 8 -39.50 -5.11 26.73
C ASN A 8 -39.24 -4.10 27.86
N GLU A 9 -38.59 -4.54 28.94
CA GLU A 9 -38.06 -3.64 29.95
C GLU A 9 -36.79 -2.96 29.40
N LEU A 10 -36.92 -1.67 29.10
CA LEU A 10 -35.80 -0.78 28.81
C LEU A 10 -35.09 -0.42 30.12
N ILE A 11 -34.01 -1.14 30.41
CA ILE A 11 -33.07 -0.81 31.48
C ILE A 11 -32.24 0.39 31.01
N PHE A 12 -32.63 1.60 31.41
CA PHE A 12 -31.75 2.76 31.41
C PHE A 12 -30.91 2.72 32.68
N ASN A 13 -29.70 2.18 32.59
CA ASN A 13 -28.73 2.31 33.67
C ASN A 13 -28.10 3.70 33.64
N ASP A 14 -28.26 4.38 34.77
CA ASP A 14 -27.74 5.69 35.13
C ASP A 14 -26.23 5.83 34.83
N LEU A 15 -25.89 6.90 34.10
CA LEU A 15 -24.53 7.40 33.95
C LEU A 15 -24.20 8.33 35.12
N PRO A 16 -23.22 8.04 35.99
CA PRO A 16 -22.62 9.06 36.82
C PRO A 16 -21.70 9.92 35.95
N SER A 17 -22.14 11.15 35.69
CA SER A 17 -21.32 12.24 35.18
C SER A 17 -20.50 12.77 36.35
N ASP A 18 -19.20 12.48 36.39
CA ASP A 18 -18.28 13.23 37.24
C ASP A 18 -16.91 13.43 36.59
N GLU A 19 -16.38 14.62 36.84
CA GLU A 19 -15.43 15.35 36.03
C GLU A 19 -13.96 15.00 36.32
N ARG A 20 -13.09 15.47 35.42
CA ARG A 20 -11.66 15.78 35.61
C ARG A 20 -10.72 14.62 35.94
N HIS A 21 -9.91 14.23 34.94
CA HIS A 21 -8.46 14.11 35.14
C HIS A 21 -7.74 14.57 33.87
N SER A 22 -7.12 15.73 34.00
CA SER A 22 -6.11 16.29 33.11
C SER A 22 -4.89 15.37 33.04
N ASP A 23 -4.15 15.50 31.94
CA ASP A 23 -2.70 15.30 31.87
C ASP A 23 -2.14 13.93 32.27
N ALA A 24 -1.95 13.08 31.25
CA ALA A 24 -0.70 12.36 30.98
C ALA A 24 -1.02 11.10 30.17
N LEU A 25 -1.32 11.25 28.88
CA LEU A 25 -0.98 10.18 27.94
C LEU A 25 0.55 10.15 27.82
N ARG A 26 1.15 9.51 28.82
CA ARG A 26 2.49 8.96 28.80
C ARG A 26 2.72 8.37 27.42
N ALA A 27 3.79 8.81 26.77
CA ALA A 27 4.42 8.07 25.69
C ALA A 27 4.59 6.63 26.16
N ASN A 28 3.70 5.76 25.71
CA ASN A 28 3.72 4.36 26.09
C ASN A 28 4.86 3.74 25.28
N GLU A 29 5.97 3.49 25.97
CA GLU A 29 7.20 2.90 25.47
C GLU A 29 6.99 1.42 25.07
N SER A 30 6.11 1.18 24.09
CA SER A 30 5.94 -0.10 23.39
C SER A 30 6.68 -0.11 22.05
N GLY A 31 7.67 0.77 21.88
CA GLY A 31 8.34 1.05 20.60
C GLY A 31 9.40 0.03 20.15
N GLY A 32 9.57 -1.10 20.84
CA GLY A 32 10.64 -2.07 20.54
C GLY A 32 10.24 -3.22 19.62
N TYR A 33 9.02 -3.76 19.78
CA TYR A 33 8.65 -5.05 19.17
C TYR A 33 8.24 -4.95 17.70
N ASN A 34 7.79 -3.78 17.24
CA ASN A 34 7.43 -3.60 15.83
C ASN A 34 8.66 -3.48 14.92
N HIS A 35 9.73 -2.86 15.39
CA HIS A 35 10.84 -2.51 14.51
C HIS A 35 11.69 -3.72 14.11
N ALA A 36 11.72 -4.77 14.93
CA ALA A 36 12.39 -6.03 14.64
C ALA A 36 11.62 -6.86 13.60
N LEU A 37 10.29 -6.97 13.76
CA LEU A 37 9.42 -7.72 12.84
C LEU A 37 9.50 -7.18 11.41
N TRP A 38 9.48 -5.86 11.22
CA TRP A 38 9.56 -5.29 9.89
C TRP A 38 10.92 -5.53 9.21
N ARG A 39 12.02 -5.66 9.95
CA ARG A 39 13.33 -5.94 9.33
C ARG A 39 13.39 -7.33 8.69
N GLU A 40 12.65 -8.30 9.23
CA GLU A 40 12.62 -9.66 8.69
C GLU A 40 11.69 -9.78 7.47
N ILE A 41 10.72 -8.86 7.35
CA ILE A 41 9.70 -8.88 6.29
C ILE A 41 10.07 -7.95 5.13
N VAL A 42 10.82 -6.87 5.40
CA VAL A 42 11.14 -5.83 4.41
C VAL A 42 12.35 -6.23 3.56
N GLU A 43 12.14 -6.28 2.25
CA GLU A 43 13.21 -6.34 1.26
C GLU A 43 14.13 -5.11 1.41
N LEU A 44 15.41 -5.36 1.74
CA LEU A 44 16.39 -4.29 1.96
C LEU A 44 16.85 -3.64 0.66
N GLU A 45 16.78 -4.37 -0.45
CA GLU A 45 17.20 -3.91 -1.76
C GLU A 45 16.04 -4.05 -2.76
N PRO A 46 14.95 -3.27 -2.59
CA PRO A 46 13.82 -3.34 -3.48
C PRO A 46 14.26 -2.95 -4.89
N LEU A 47 13.69 -3.63 -5.89
CA LEU A 47 13.90 -3.21 -7.26
C LEU A 47 13.22 -1.86 -7.48
N THR A 48 13.99 -0.85 -7.88
CA THR A 48 13.47 0.49 -8.12
C THR A 48 13.75 0.92 -9.56
N ALA A 49 12.85 1.75 -10.10
CA ALA A 49 13.04 2.44 -11.36
C ALA A 49 12.68 3.92 -11.18
N SER A 50 13.41 4.79 -11.88
CA SER A 50 12.98 6.18 -12.02
C SER A 50 11.68 6.23 -12.80
N SER A 51 10.77 7.13 -12.44
CA SER A 51 9.54 7.39 -13.21
C SER A 51 9.79 7.84 -14.66
N GLN A 52 11.02 8.23 -15.00
CA GLN A 52 11.46 8.62 -16.34
C GLN A 52 12.16 7.49 -17.10
N MET A 53 12.29 6.31 -16.51
CA MET A 53 12.98 5.17 -17.13
C MET A 53 12.13 4.57 -18.26
N CYS A 54 12.76 4.25 -19.40
CA CYS A 54 12.10 3.58 -20.51
C CYS A 54 11.55 2.21 -20.10
N LEU A 55 10.37 1.85 -20.60
CA LEU A 55 9.71 0.57 -20.31
C LEU A 55 10.60 -0.64 -20.61
N ALA A 56 11.35 -0.60 -21.72
CA ALA A 56 12.29 -1.68 -22.07
C ALA A 56 13.37 -1.90 -21.00
N LYS A 57 13.87 -0.83 -20.37
CA LYS A 57 14.85 -0.93 -19.28
C LYS A 57 14.20 -1.46 -18.01
N VAL A 58 12.99 -1.01 -17.69
CA VAL A 58 12.19 -1.54 -16.56
C VAL A 58 11.95 -3.04 -16.73
N MET A 59 11.59 -3.48 -17.94
CA MET A 59 11.40 -4.90 -18.27
C MET A 59 12.70 -5.71 -18.15
N ALA A 60 13.83 -5.16 -18.59
CA ALA A 60 15.13 -5.81 -18.42
C ALA A 60 15.49 -5.95 -16.93
N LEU A 61 15.24 -4.93 -16.10
CA LEU A 61 15.49 -4.96 -14.66
C LEU A 61 14.67 -6.05 -13.96
N ILE A 62 13.36 -6.09 -14.21
CA ILE A 62 12.49 -7.10 -13.58
C ILE A 62 12.74 -8.50 -14.15
N ALA A 63 13.16 -8.64 -15.41
CA ALA A 63 13.56 -9.93 -15.96
C ALA A 63 14.87 -10.46 -15.36
N ALA A 64 15.81 -9.57 -15.02
CA ALA A 64 17.08 -9.93 -14.41
C ALA A 64 16.94 -10.44 -12.96
N ARG A 65 15.95 -9.95 -12.21
CA ARG A 65 15.63 -10.45 -10.85
C ARG A 65 14.33 -11.24 -10.86
N ARG A 66 14.43 -12.55 -11.11
CA ARG A 66 13.25 -13.45 -11.20
C ARG A 66 12.44 -13.53 -9.90
N GLU A 67 13.10 -13.32 -8.76
CA GLU A 67 12.47 -13.31 -7.44
C GLU A 67 11.65 -12.04 -7.17
N ALA A 68 11.93 -10.95 -7.90
CA ALA A 68 11.16 -9.72 -7.79
C ALA A 68 9.80 -9.87 -8.50
N SER A 69 8.73 -9.73 -7.73
CA SER A 69 7.34 -9.73 -8.24
C SER A 69 6.92 -8.36 -8.79
N CYS A 70 7.51 -7.29 -8.26
CA CYS A 70 7.20 -5.92 -8.61
C CYS A 70 8.46 -5.03 -8.67
N ILE A 71 8.27 -3.83 -9.21
CA ILE A 71 9.25 -2.76 -9.23
C ILE A 71 8.63 -1.47 -8.69
N LEU A 72 9.37 -0.77 -7.84
CA LEU A 72 8.95 0.49 -7.24
C LEU A 72 9.33 1.65 -8.16
N ALA A 73 8.38 2.52 -8.48
CA ALA A 73 8.66 3.74 -9.22
C ALA A 73 8.99 4.89 -8.27
N VAL A 74 10.14 5.53 -8.49
CA VAL A 74 10.66 6.59 -7.64
C VAL A 74 10.84 7.89 -8.44
N HIS A 75 10.38 9.00 -7.88
CA HIS A 75 10.58 10.34 -8.41
C HIS A 75 11.03 11.29 -7.30
N ARG A 76 12.12 12.05 -7.50
CA ARG A 76 12.65 13.01 -6.50
C ARG A 76 12.78 12.41 -5.07
N ARG A 77 13.23 11.14 -4.98
CA ARG A 77 13.36 10.36 -3.73
C ARG A 77 12.05 10.02 -3.03
N GLN A 78 10.92 10.14 -3.72
CA GLN A 78 9.60 9.73 -3.24
C GLN A 78 9.11 8.53 -4.04
N LEU A 79 8.48 7.58 -3.35
CA LEU A 79 7.74 6.50 -3.99
C LEU A 79 6.50 7.11 -4.65
N VAL A 80 6.38 6.93 -5.97
CA VAL A 80 5.22 7.40 -6.74
C VAL A 80 4.32 6.27 -7.19
N GLY A 81 4.81 5.02 -7.21
CA GLY A 81 3.96 3.88 -7.52
C GLY A 81 4.68 2.55 -7.56
N ILE A 82 3.94 1.51 -7.92
CA ILE A 82 4.40 0.12 -7.95
C ILE A 82 3.86 -0.52 -9.24
N ALA A 83 4.73 -1.19 -10.00
CA ALA A 83 4.33 -1.98 -11.16
C ALA A 83 4.68 -3.44 -10.94
N THR A 84 3.75 -4.34 -11.23
CA THR A 84 4.01 -5.78 -11.30
C THR A 84 4.47 -6.18 -12.71
N ARG A 85 5.03 -7.39 -12.82
CA ARG A 85 5.34 -7.98 -14.14
C ARG A 85 4.11 -8.04 -15.05
N GLN A 86 2.93 -8.34 -14.48
CA GLN A 86 1.68 -8.43 -15.24
C GLN A 86 1.23 -7.07 -15.75
N ASP A 87 1.32 -6.01 -14.94
CA ASP A 87 0.99 -4.64 -15.37
C ASP A 87 1.87 -4.23 -16.56
N LEU A 88 3.16 -4.51 -16.49
CA LEU A 88 4.11 -4.17 -17.56
C LEU A 88 3.81 -4.95 -18.85
N ILE A 89 3.48 -6.24 -18.76
CA ILE A 89 3.07 -7.05 -19.92
C ILE A 89 1.76 -6.54 -20.51
N ALA A 90 0.79 -6.17 -19.68
CA ALA A 90 -0.49 -5.62 -20.13
C ALA A 90 -0.28 -4.32 -20.90
N VAL A 91 0.59 -3.43 -20.43
CA VAL A 91 0.95 -2.19 -21.13
C VAL A 91 1.60 -2.50 -22.49
N ILE A 92 2.47 -3.50 -22.57
CA ILE A 92 3.07 -3.92 -23.85
C ILE A 92 2.01 -4.47 -24.80
N ALA A 93 1.10 -5.32 -24.30
CA ALA A 93 0.04 -5.89 -25.12
C ALA A 93 -0.89 -4.80 -25.69
N GLN A 94 -1.22 -3.78 -24.89
CA GLN A 94 -2.04 -2.64 -25.33
C GLN A 94 -1.32 -1.69 -26.29
N SER A 95 0.01 -1.60 -26.18
CA SER A 95 0.83 -0.73 -27.03
C SER A 95 1.11 -1.33 -28.42
N GLY A 96 0.80 -2.62 -28.63
CA GLY A 96 0.94 -3.31 -29.92
C GLY A 96 0.11 -2.73 -31.07
N ASP A 97 -0.95 -1.99 -30.77
CA ASP A 97 -1.79 -1.30 -31.77
C ASP A 97 -1.27 0.11 -32.15
N GLN A 98 -0.32 0.67 -31.39
CA GLN A 98 0.31 1.97 -31.70
C GLN A 98 1.70 1.74 -32.27
N HIS A 99 1.73 1.53 -33.58
CA HIS A 99 2.93 1.28 -34.38
C HIS A 99 4.02 2.34 -34.15
N GLY A 100 5.11 1.97 -33.47
CA GLY A 100 6.44 2.52 -33.79
C GLY A 100 7.25 3.27 -32.73
N ASP A 101 6.81 3.43 -31.47
CA ASP A 101 7.46 4.42 -30.58
C ASP A 101 7.78 3.93 -29.15
N TRP A 102 8.31 2.71 -29.02
CA TRP A 102 8.77 2.11 -27.75
C TRP A 102 9.97 2.83 -27.10
N GLN A 103 10.54 3.82 -27.79
CA GLN A 103 11.57 4.73 -27.24
C GLN A 103 10.98 5.85 -26.39
N LYS A 104 9.67 6.09 -26.43
CA LYS A 104 9.04 7.02 -25.52
C LYS A 104 9.21 6.49 -24.10
N CYS A 105 9.96 7.23 -23.28
CA CYS A 105 10.00 6.99 -21.85
C CYS A 105 8.56 6.79 -21.38
N ALA A 106 8.28 5.64 -20.76
CA ALA A 106 6.98 5.44 -20.15
C ALA A 106 6.93 6.44 -19.00
N PHE A 107 6.34 7.59 -19.25
CA PHE A 107 5.85 8.44 -18.18
C PHE A 107 4.71 7.65 -17.58
N PHE A 108 5.04 6.83 -16.58
CA PHE A 108 4.06 6.23 -15.72
C PHE A 108 3.32 7.39 -15.05
N LYS A 109 2.12 7.67 -15.53
CA LYS A 109 1.19 8.58 -14.86
C LYS A 109 0.61 7.79 -13.70
N TRP A 110 1.33 7.83 -12.59
CA TRP A 110 0.86 7.33 -11.29
C TRP A 110 -0.21 8.26 -10.72
#